data_AF-A0A961NLR4-F1
#
_entry.id   AF-A0A961NLR4-F1
#
_cell.length_a   1.000
_cell.length_b   1.000
_cell.length_c   1.000
_cell.angle_alpha   90.00
_cell.angle_beta   90.00
_cell.angle_gamma   90.00
#
_symmetry.space_group_name_H-M   'P 1'
#
loop_
_entity.id
_entity.type
_entity.pdbx_description
1 polymer ?
#
loop_
_entity_poly.entity_id
_entity_poly.type
_entity_poly.pdbx_seq_one_letter_code
_entity_poly.pdbx_strand_id
1 'polypeptide(L)'
;MRLIPLAEQKPGSEYPDAVRELLRSRNTKLRDAEETRELHQKERSEYAPWLVCARCAEPITMPENACSVDGRHRHICTNPQGITFEIGCFTQAPGVQTVGPEIIEHTWFAHYAWRIALCSRCHTHLGWCYTQERSADTDTLTKFAGLILNRLRAGNMPGSFS
;
A
#
# COMPACT_ATOMS: atom_id res chain seq x y z
N MET A 1 -55.24 7.05 -0.88
CA MET A 1 -54.91 6.02 0.12
C MET A 1 -55.11 4.65 -0.50
N ARG A 2 -54.02 3.98 -0.89
CA ARG A 2 -53.84 2.52 -0.86
C ARG A 2 -52.36 2.25 -1.12
N LEU A 3 -51.70 1.94 -0.01
CA LEU A 3 -50.34 1.45 0.07
C LEU A 3 -50.28 0.11 -0.65
N ILE A 4 -49.21 -0.14 -1.42
CA ILE A 4 -48.76 -1.49 -1.69
C ILE A 4 -47.48 -1.66 -0.86
N PRO A 5 -47.53 -2.27 0.34
CA PRO A 5 -46.36 -2.84 0.97
C PRO A 5 -46.24 -4.33 0.63
N LEU A 6 -45.03 -4.86 0.85
CA LEU A 6 -44.60 -6.28 0.82
C LEU A 6 -44.00 -6.76 -0.51
N ALA A 7 -42.71 -6.53 -0.67
CA ALA A 7 -41.78 -7.59 -1.08
C ALA A 7 -40.96 -7.94 0.18
N GLU A 8 -41.57 -8.61 1.14
CA GLU A 8 -41.45 -10.06 1.32
C GLU A 8 -39.98 -10.51 1.31
N GLN A 9 -39.43 -10.56 2.52
CA GLN A 9 -38.53 -11.59 3.03
C GLN A 9 -38.49 -12.81 2.10
N LYS A 10 -37.38 -13.06 1.39
CA LYS A 10 -37.23 -14.35 0.70
C LYS A 10 -36.92 -15.41 1.75
N PRO A 11 -37.81 -16.39 2.00
CA PRO A 11 -37.49 -17.49 2.88
C PRO A 11 -36.37 -18.30 2.21
N GLY A 12 -35.35 -18.71 2.98
CA GLY A 12 -34.30 -19.62 2.50
C GLY A 12 -34.81 -20.98 2.00
N SER A 13 -36.13 -21.20 2.02
CA SER A 13 -36.82 -22.45 1.72
C SER A 13 -37.54 -22.51 0.36
N GLU A 14 -37.54 -21.48 -0.50
CA GLU A 14 -38.27 -21.49 -1.78
C GLU A 14 -37.43 -21.66 -3.06
N TYR A 15 -36.10 -21.69 -2.94
CA TYR A 15 -35.26 -21.95 -4.10
C TYR A 15 -35.35 -23.42 -4.51
N PRO A 16 -35.62 -23.72 -5.81
CA PRO A 16 -35.49 -25.08 -6.34
C PRO A 16 -34.13 -25.65 -5.97
N ASP A 17 -34.05 -26.95 -5.70
CA ASP A 17 -32.83 -27.57 -5.16
C ASP A 17 -31.60 -27.31 -6.03
N ALA A 18 -31.78 -27.23 -7.36
CA ALA A 18 -30.74 -26.82 -8.31
C ALA A 18 -30.15 -25.43 -7.99
N VAL A 19 -30.98 -24.45 -7.62
CA VAL A 19 -30.51 -23.10 -7.27
C VAL A 19 -29.79 -23.09 -5.92
N ARG A 20 -30.25 -23.87 -4.94
CA ARG A 20 -29.54 -24.02 -3.65
C ARG A 20 -28.17 -24.66 -3.83
N GLU A 21 -28.09 -25.69 -4.65
CA GLU A 21 -26.84 -26.39 -4.96
C GLU A 21 -25.85 -25.47 -5.69
N LEU A 22 -26.33 -24.67 -6.65
CA LEU A 22 -25.54 -23.64 -7.32
C LEU A 22 -25.01 -22.59 -6.32
N LEU A 23 -25.84 -22.10 -5.40
CA LEU A 23 -25.41 -21.14 -4.37
C LEU A 23 -24.39 -21.73 -3.40
N ARG A 24 -24.57 -22.98 -2.95
CA ARG A 24 -23.57 -23.68 -2.13
C ARG A 24 -22.26 -23.83 -2.87
N SER A 25 -22.30 -24.32 -4.12
CA SER A 25 -21.10 -24.51 -4.95
C SER A 25 -20.35 -23.20 -5.19
N ARG A 26 -21.09 -22.11 -5.44
CA ARG A 26 -20.51 -20.77 -5.57
C ARG A 26 -19.85 -20.31 -4.26
N ASN A 27 -20.51 -20.49 -3.13
CA ASN A 27 -19.98 -20.10 -1.82
C ASN A 27 -18.74 -20.90 -1.45
N THR A 28 -18.71 -22.21 -1.71
CA THR A 28 -17.51 -23.05 -1.50
C THR A 28 -16.36 -22.56 -2.38
N LYS A 29 -16.60 -22.35 -3.69
CA LYS A 29 -15.58 -21.80 -4.60
C LYS A 29 -15.04 -20.44 -4.15
N LEU A 30 -15.88 -19.57 -3.59
CA LEU A 30 -15.45 -18.27 -3.07
C LEU A 30 -14.56 -18.43 -1.82
N ARG A 31 -14.93 -19.34 -0.89
CA ARG A 31 -14.12 -19.65 0.29
C ARG A 31 -12.78 -20.27 -0.08
N ASP A 32 -12.78 -21.28 -0.94
CA ASP A 32 -11.56 -21.95 -1.41
C ASP A 32 -10.62 -20.95 -2.09
N ALA A 33 -11.17 -19.99 -2.85
CA ALA A 33 -10.38 -18.93 -3.50
C ALA A 33 -9.81 -17.92 -2.50
N GLU A 34 -10.53 -17.59 -1.43
CA GLU A 34 -10.07 -16.72 -0.34
C GLU A 34 -8.97 -17.41 0.47
N GLU A 35 -9.18 -18.65 0.89
CA GLU A 35 -8.19 -19.48 1.60
C GLU A 35 -6.92 -19.68 0.76
N THR A 36 -7.08 -19.96 -0.54
CA THR A 36 -5.94 -20.05 -1.47
C THR A 36 -5.19 -18.72 -1.58
N ARG A 37 -5.86 -17.57 -1.58
CA ARG A 37 -5.20 -16.25 -1.61
C ARG A 37 -4.45 -15.96 -0.31
N GLU A 38 -5.06 -16.27 0.83
CA GLU A 38 -4.45 -16.11 2.14
C GLU A 38 -3.20 -16.98 2.30
N LEU A 39 -3.26 -18.25 1.87
CA LEU A 39 -2.10 -19.16 1.85
C LEU A 39 -0.96 -18.60 0.98
N HIS A 40 -1.25 -18.20 -0.26
CA HIS A 40 -0.24 -17.60 -1.14
C HIS A 40 0.31 -16.27 -0.60
N GLN A 41 -0.51 -15.47 0.09
CA GLN A 41 -0.05 -14.22 0.71
C GLN A 41 0.86 -14.52 1.92
N LYS A 42 0.50 -15.52 2.73
CA LYS A 42 1.29 -15.97 3.87
C LYS A 42 2.63 -16.53 3.44
N GLU A 43 2.66 -17.42 2.44
CA GLU A 43 3.91 -17.93 1.86
C GLU A 43 4.77 -16.79 1.31
N ARG A 44 4.19 -15.88 0.52
CA ARG A 44 4.93 -14.73 -0.05
C ARG A 44 5.50 -13.81 1.03
N SER A 45 4.76 -13.56 2.11
CA SER A 45 5.19 -12.75 3.25
C SER A 45 6.25 -13.45 4.11
N GLU A 46 6.25 -14.79 4.16
CA GLU A 46 7.23 -15.59 4.90
C GLU A 46 8.59 -15.62 4.19
N TYR A 47 8.60 -15.51 2.85
CA TYR A 47 9.83 -15.57 2.05
C TYR A 47 10.29 -14.22 1.47
N ALA A 48 9.45 -13.18 1.43
CA ALA A 48 9.86 -11.86 0.97
C ALA A 48 10.49 -11.06 2.14
N PRO A 49 11.82 -10.84 2.14
CA PRO A 49 12.45 -10.06 3.20
C PRO A 49 11.94 -8.61 3.17
N TRP A 50 11.81 -8.02 4.35
CA TRP A 50 11.54 -6.60 4.48
C TRP A 50 12.60 -5.76 3.77
N LEU A 51 12.19 -4.59 3.30
CA LEU A 51 13.12 -3.53 2.96
C LEU A 51 13.44 -2.77 4.24
N VAL A 52 14.66 -2.93 4.72
CA VAL A 52 15.16 -2.29 5.94
C VAL A 52 16.09 -1.13 5.61
N CYS A 53 16.26 -0.21 6.55
CA CYS A 53 17.24 0.87 6.43
C CYS A 53 18.63 0.28 6.30
N ALA A 54 19.36 0.63 5.24
CA ALA A 54 20.71 0.13 5.01
C ALA A 54 21.68 0.47 6.16
N ARG A 55 21.44 1.57 6.88
CA ARG A 55 22.30 2.05 7.97
C ARG A 55 22.06 1.34 9.31
N CYS A 56 20.81 1.12 9.71
CA CYS A 56 20.49 0.62 11.06
C CYS A 56 19.61 -0.63 11.10
N ALA A 57 19.24 -1.17 9.93
CA ALA A 57 18.37 -2.33 9.78
C ALA A 57 16.93 -2.16 10.32
N GLU A 58 16.49 -0.91 10.58
CA GLU A 58 15.09 -0.65 10.92
C GLU A 58 14.17 -1.07 9.76
N PRO A 59 13.09 -1.84 9.99
CA PRO A 59 12.13 -2.20 8.96
C PRO A 59 11.42 -0.95 8.41
N ILE A 60 11.53 -0.70 7.10
CA ILE A 60 10.99 0.51 6.48
C ILE A 60 9.68 0.23 5.75
N THR A 61 9.70 -0.78 4.89
CA THR A 61 8.52 -1.21 4.12
C THR A 61 8.70 -2.65 3.66
N MET A 62 7.66 -3.21 3.04
CA MET A 62 7.69 -4.52 2.40
C MET A 62 7.68 -4.37 0.87
N PRO A 63 8.25 -5.33 0.12
CA PRO A 63 8.17 -5.34 -1.34
C PRO A 63 6.73 -5.31 -1.89
N GLU A 64 5.78 -5.90 -1.17
CA GLU A 64 4.35 -5.90 -1.52
C GLU A 64 3.69 -4.52 -1.50
N ASN A 65 4.27 -3.56 -0.78
CA ASN A 65 3.80 -2.17 -0.79
C ASN A 65 4.27 -1.41 -2.03
N ALA A 66 5.08 -2.00 -2.92
CA ALA A 66 5.51 -1.34 -4.14
C ALA A 66 4.29 -0.92 -4.98
N CYS A 67 4.25 0.36 -5.36
CA CYS A 67 3.24 0.90 -6.26
C CYS A 67 3.87 1.57 -7.48
N SER A 68 3.04 1.77 -8.50
CA SER A 68 3.39 2.56 -9.68
C SER A 68 2.79 3.95 -9.57
N VAL A 69 3.61 4.97 -9.79
CA VAL A 69 3.21 6.37 -9.95
C VAL A 69 3.63 6.77 -11.36
N ASP A 70 2.73 7.38 -12.12
CA ASP A 70 2.92 7.67 -13.55
C ASP A 70 3.37 6.43 -14.35
N GLY A 71 2.72 5.29 -14.06
CA GLY A 71 2.97 4.01 -14.74
C GLY A 71 4.28 3.30 -14.37
N ARG A 72 5.07 3.82 -13.42
CA ARG A 72 6.36 3.24 -13.04
C ARG A 72 6.56 3.17 -11.53
N HIS A 73 7.19 2.09 -11.06
CA HIS A 73 7.64 1.97 -9.67
C HIS A 73 8.96 2.71 -9.41
N ARG A 74 9.89 2.63 -10.37
CA ARG A 74 11.24 3.21 -10.26
C ARG A 74 11.34 4.51 -11.05
N HIS A 75 11.91 5.53 -10.42
CA HIS A 75 12.14 6.86 -11.01
C HIS A 75 13.58 7.31 -10.78
N ILE A 76 14.18 7.94 -11.80
CA ILE A 76 15.47 8.61 -11.68
C ILE A 76 15.18 10.10 -11.61
N CYS A 77 15.54 10.73 -10.50
CA CYS A 77 15.17 12.09 -10.21
C CYS A 77 16.38 12.91 -9.78
N THR A 78 16.54 14.11 -10.34
CA THR A 78 17.65 15.02 -9.99
C THR A 78 17.08 16.19 -9.21
N ASN A 79 17.64 16.47 -8.04
CA ASN A 79 17.23 17.62 -7.25
C ASN A 79 17.81 18.94 -7.83
N PRO A 80 17.35 20.13 -7.37
CA PRO A 80 17.87 21.41 -7.86
C PRO A 80 19.37 21.63 -7.68
N GLN A 81 20.01 20.87 -6.77
CA GLN A 81 21.46 20.92 -6.52
C GLN A 81 22.24 19.97 -7.45
N GLY A 82 21.59 19.33 -8.42
CA GLY A 82 22.22 18.43 -9.39
C GLY A 82 22.49 17.02 -8.87
N ILE A 83 21.95 16.65 -7.70
CA ILE A 83 22.13 15.30 -7.14
C ILE A 83 21.03 14.39 -7.66
N THR A 84 21.42 13.28 -8.30
CA THR A 84 20.51 12.28 -8.85
C THR A 84 20.25 11.15 -7.84
N PHE A 85 18.99 10.77 -7.70
CA PHE A 85 18.51 9.68 -6.87
C PHE A 85 17.75 8.67 -7.71
N GLU A 86 17.92 7.40 -7.35
CA GLU A 86 17.01 6.34 -7.79
C GLU A 86 15.98 6.06 -6.70
N ILE A 87 14.70 6.17 -7.07
CA ILE A 87 13.58 6.19 -6.14
C ILE A 87 12.62 5.06 -6.48
N GLY A 88 12.21 4.29 -5.47
CA GLY A 88 11.09 3.35 -5.55
C GLY A 88 9.86 3.91 -4.84
N CYS A 89 8.68 3.71 -5.42
CA CYS A 89 7.41 4.17 -4.86
C CYS A 89 6.70 3.06 -4.05
N PHE A 90 6.25 3.40 -2.85
CA PHE A 90 5.56 2.46 -1.95
C PHE A 90 4.29 3.08 -1.37
N THR A 91 3.19 2.31 -1.32
CA THR A 91 1.91 2.74 -0.71
C THR A 91 2.04 2.96 0.79
N GLN A 92 2.89 2.19 1.47
CA GLN A 92 3.11 2.26 2.90
C GLN A 92 4.60 2.15 3.22
N ALA A 93 5.04 2.88 4.24
CA ALA A 93 6.41 2.82 4.77
C ALA A 93 6.39 3.10 6.29
N PRO A 94 5.95 2.15 7.13
CA PRO A 94 5.75 2.38 8.57
C PRO A 94 7.04 2.75 9.33
N GLY A 95 8.21 2.37 8.83
CA GLY A 95 9.51 2.73 9.44
C GLY A 95 10.01 4.15 9.09
N VAL A 96 9.18 4.97 8.45
CA VAL A 96 9.49 6.35 8.10
C VAL A 96 8.83 7.32 9.07
N GLN A 97 9.59 8.33 9.48
CA GLN A 97 9.09 9.56 10.08
C GLN A 97 9.18 10.71 9.08
N THR A 98 8.13 11.52 8.95
CA THR A 98 8.14 12.69 8.06
C THR A 98 8.49 13.97 8.81
N VAL A 99 9.21 14.87 8.15
CA VAL A 99 9.67 16.14 8.73
C VAL A 99 9.36 17.32 7.82
N GLY A 100 8.97 18.46 8.42
CA GLY A 100 8.70 19.71 7.72
C GLY A 100 7.25 19.87 7.24
N PRO A 101 6.88 21.04 6.68
CA PRO A 101 5.60 21.24 6.03
C PRO A 101 5.53 20.48 4.69
N GLU A 102 4.33 20.35 4.13
CA GLU A 102 4.16 19.88 2.74
C GLU A 102 4.66 20.96 1.77
N ILE A 103 5.50 20.56 0.81
CA ILE A 103 6.15 21.45 -0.15
C ILE A 103 5.81 20.99 -1.56
N ILE A 104 5.25 21.88 -2.38
CA ILE A 104 4.97 21.60 -3.81
C ILE A 104 6.19 21.88 -4.69
N GLU A 105 7.02 22.83 -4.28
CA GLU A 105 8.15 23.30 -5.06
C GLU A 105 9.13 22.16 -5.35
N HIS A 106 9.61 22.08 -6.59
CA HIS A 106 10.53 21.03 -7.06
C HIS A 106 10.03 19.58 -6.85
N THR A 107 8.72 19.37 -6.76
CA THR A 107 8.17 18.02 -6.80
C THR A 107 8.52 17.33 -8.12
N TRP A 108 8.81 16.03 -8.06
CA TRP A 108 9.01 15.19 -9.25
C TRP A 108 7.71 14.54 -9.73
N PHE A 109 6.66 14.58 -8.91
CA PHE A 109 5.37 13.97 -9.20
C PHE A 109 4.32 15.07 -9.23
N ALA A 110 3.74 15.30 -10.41
CA ALA A 110 2.77 16.38 -10.62
C ALA A 110 1.57 16.23 -9.67
N HIS A 111 1.13 17.35 -9.08
CA HIS A 111 0.02 17.40 -8.12
C HIS A 111 0.27 16.72 -6.77
N TYR A 112 1.53 16.40 -6.45
CA TYR A 112 1.92 15.91 -5.14
C TYR A 112 2.84 16.89 -4.43
N ALA A 113 2.47 17.27 -3.21
CA ALA A 113 3.37 17.93 -2.29
C ALA A 113 4.19 16.90 -1.52
N TRP A 114 5.45 17.22 -1.22
CA TRP A 114 6.38 16.31 -0.56
C TRP A 114 6.82 16.81 0.82
N ARG A 115 7.18 15.85 1.66
CA ARG A 115 7.84 16.04 2.96
C ARG A 115 9.08 15.15 3.02
N ILE A 116 10.09 15.55 3.79
CA ILE A 116 11.30 14.73 3.97
C ILE A 116 10.92 13.46 4.74
N ALA A 117 11.32 12.30 4.24
CA ALA A 117 11.17 10.99 4.89
C ALA A 117 12.50 10.57 5.53
N LEU A 118 12.51 10.42 6.86
CA LEU A 118 13.64 9.94 7.64
C LEU A 118 13.37 8.54 8.16
N CYS A 119 14.41 7.73 8.35
CA CYS A 119 14.31 6.52 9.15
C CYS A 119 13.85 6.87 10.58
N SER A 120 12.77 6.24 11.06
CA SER A 120 12.21 6.47 12.39
C SER A 120 13.19 6.19 13.53
N ARG A 121 14.21 5.35 13.30
CA ARG A 121 15.20 4.96 14.30
C ARG A 121 16.48 5.81 14.26
N CYS A 122 17.10 5.93 13.09
CA CYS A 122 18.43 6.56 12.97
C CYS A 122 18.43 7.93 12.29
N HIS A 123 17.26 8.44 11.92
CA HIS A 123 17.05 9.72 11.25
C HIS A 123 17.81 9.91 9.93
N THR A 124 18.34 8.83 9.36
CA THR A 124 18.93 8.87 8.01
C THR A 124 17.84 9.27 7.03
N HIS A 125 18.14 10.24 6.15
CA HIS A 125 17.23 10.61 5.07
C HIS A 125 17.01 9.40 4.16
N LEU A 126 15.77 8.91 4.04
CA LEU A 126 15.42 7.76 3.22
C LEU A 126 14.69 8.16 1.93
N GLY A 127 14.17 9.38 1.83
CA GLY A 127 13.53 9.89 0.62
C GLY A 127 12.46 10.92 0.97
N TRP A 128 11.28 10.79 0.34
CA TRP A 128 10.19 11.75 0.49
C TRP A 128 8.83 11.05 0.61
N CYS A 129 7.93 11.62 1.41
CA CYS A 129 6.52 11.22 1.42
C CYS A 129 5.70 12.23 0.65
N TYR A 130 4.87 11.73 -0.28
CA TYR A 130 4.06 12.51 -1.18
C TYR A 130 2.59 12.41 -0.81
N THR A 131 1.93 13.57 -0.73
CA THR A 131 0.49 13.70 -0.56
C THR A 131 -0.08 14.41 -1.78
N GLN A 132 -1.10 13.82 -2.41
CA GLN A 132 -1.80 14.48 -3.50
C GLN A 132 -2.46 15.76 -3.00
N GLU A 133 -2.39 16.84 -3.77
CA GLU A 133 -3.11 18.07 -3.45
C GLU A 133 -4.61 17.80 -3.39
N ARG A 134 -5.28 18.39 -2.39
CA ARG A 134 -6.73 18.23 -2.21
C ARG A 134 -7.47 18.93 -3.36
N SER A 135 -8.29 18.19 -4.10
CA SER A 135 -9.27 18.75 -5.03
C SER A 135 -10.66 18.79 -4.39
N ALA A 136 -11.52 19.71 -4.85
CA ALA A 136 -12.89 19.84 -4.35
C ALA A 136 -13.75 18.57 -4.61
N ASP A 137 -13.35 17.77 -5.60
CA ASP A 137 -14.13 16.63 -6.10
C ASP A 137 -13.64 15.28 -5.56
N THR A 138 -12.61 15.25 -4.70
CA THR A 138 -12.00 13.99 -4.23
C THR A 138 -11.85 13.97 -2.71
N ASP A 139 -12.68 13.16 -2.05
CA ASP A 139 -12.65 12.97 -0.60
C ASP A 139 -11.46 12.09 -0.14
N THR A 140 -10.94 11.24 -1.04
CA THR A 140 -9.80 10.34 -0.75
C THR A 140 -8.49 10.91 -1.29
N LEU A 141 -7.57 11.29 -0.38
CA LEU A 141 -6.23 11.73 -0.76
C LEU A 141 -5.32 10.54 -1.02
N THR A 142 -4.71 10.49 -2.22
CA THR A 142 -3.66 9.51 -2.53
C THR A 142 -2.35 9.92 -1.87
N LYS A 143 -1.67 8.96 -1.23
CA LYS A 143 -0.36 9.17 -0.61
C LYS A 143 0.57 8.01 -0.95
N PHE A 144 1.87 8.30 -1.04
CA PHE A 144 2.89 7.28 -1.19
C PHE A 144 4.24 7.76 -0.65
N ALA A 145 5.17 6.84 -0.44
CA ALA A 145 6.57 7.13 -0.12
C ALA A 145 7.46 6.87 -1.34
N GLY A 146 8.23 7.88 -1.75
CA GLY A 146 9.33 7.74 -2.70
C GLY A 146 10.64 7.57 -1.94
N LEU A 147 11.13 6.33 -1.84
CA LEU A 147 12.32 5.99 -1.06
C LEU A 147 13.54 5.75 -1.96
N ILE A 148 14.70 6.26 -1.54
CA ILE A 148 15.97 6.14 -2.24
C ILE A 148 16.46 4.69 -2.11
N LEU A 149 16.50 3.96 -3.23
CA LEU A 149 16.68 2.51 -3.21
C LEU A 149 18.02 2.06 -2.62
N ASN A 150 19.10 2.79 -2.88
CA ASN A 150 20.42 2.46 -2.33
C ASN A 150 20.56 2.71 -0.82
N ARG A 151 19.54 3.30 -0.18
CA ARG A 151 19.46 3.46 1.29
C ARG A 151 18.59 2.39 1.95
N LEU A 152 18.06 1.46 1.15
CA LEU A 152 17.33 0.28 1.58
C LEU A 152 18.12 -0.98 1.23
N ARG A 153 17.88 -2.05 1.98
CA ARG A 153 18.37 -3.40 1.64
C ARG A 153 17.38 -4.45 2.11
N ALA A 154 17.48 -5.65 1.56
CA ALA A 154 16.77 -6.80 2.10
C ALA A 154 17.24 -7.07 3.55
N GLY A 155 16.28 -7.31 4.43
CA GLY A 155 16.51 -7.70 5.82
C GLY A 155 15.33 -8.48 6.37
N ASN A 156 15.58 -9.31 7.37
CA ASN A 156 14.51 -10.02 8.06
C ASN A 156 13.81 -9.09 9.04
N MET A 157 12.55 -9.39 9.38
CA MET A 157 11.86 -8.72 10.48
C MET A 157 12.71 -8.77 11.75
N PRO A 158 12.68 -7.73 12.60
CA PRO A 158 13.16 -7.87 13.97
C PRO A 158 12.28 -8.96 14.57
N GLY A 159 12.90 -10.07 14.98
CA GLY A 159 12.18 -11.17 15.59
C GLY A 159 11.27 -10.61 16.68
N SER A 160 10.02 -11.05 16.70
CA SER A 160 9.14 -10.87 17.85
C SER A 160 9.90 -11.38 19.06
N PHE A 161 10.46 -10.48 19.86
CA PHE A 161 11.05 -10.83 21.13
C PHE A 161 9.93 -11.49 21.93
N SER A 162 10.14 -12.76 22.24
CA SER A 162 9.29 -13.58 23.10
C SER A 162 9.36 -13.06 24.53
#